data_AF-A0A847I9K8-F1
#
_entry.id   AF-A0A847I9K8-F1
#
_cell.length_a   1.000
_cell.length_b   1.000
_cell.length_c   1.000
_cell.angle_alpha   90.00
_cell.angle_beta   90.00
_cell.angle_gamma   90.00
#
_symmetry.space_group_name_H-M   'P 1'
#
loop_
_entity.id
_entity.type
_entity.pdbx_description
1 polymer ?
#
loop_
_entity_poly.entity_id
_entity_poly.type
_entity_poly.pdbx_seq_one_letter_code
_entity_poly.pdbx_strand_id
1 'polypeptide(L)'
;IKWDDWEFALRAERAGYPTVTVPGIAIWHMAWSDKDDAIDWQAYFHLRNRLVVASIYTDGSIDGILKSMAKATAKHLLCLEYSTVAIQNEAIRDFLAGPDHIRSILPTALGKVAGIRKQYPDAVVLPSATDLPITTGEATALGVNEPKGALAKVKALAAAVVNNARPADPRHHSVPQANYPPVEARWFSLGRVDGVTVTTADGRGVVYRQRDRDKMLALGAESATLVKQLRDEFESKRREYRAAHDDLVSKESWARVFGID
;
A
#
# COMPACT_ATOMS: atom_id res chain seq x y z
N ILE A 1 1.05 9.17 -11.85
CA ILE A 1 2.21 8.84 -10.99
C ILE A 1 2.33 7.34 -10.84
N LYS A 2 3.58 6.86 -10.75
CA LYS A 2 3.96 5.45 -10.59
C LYS A 2 3.58 4.60 -11.81
N TRP A 3 4.53 3.78 -12.26
CA TRP A 3 4.42 2.82 -13.37
C TRP A 3 4.27 3.42 -14.77
N ASP A 4 4.05 4.72 -14.91
CA ASP A 4 4.00 5.41 -16.19
C ASP A 4 5.35 5.38 -16.93
N ASP A 5 6.45 5.49 -16.19
CA ASP A 5 7.82 5.31 -16.69
C ASP A 5 8.09 3.88 -17.19
N TRP A 6 7.69 2.87 -16.40
CA TRP A 6 7.82 1.46 -16.77
C TRP A 6 6.93 1.07 -17.95
N GLU A 7 5.69 1.57 -18.00
CA GLU A 7 4.80 1.40 -19.16
C GLU A 7 5.47 1.92 -20.42
N PHE A 8 6.02 3.14 -20.37
CA PHE A 8 6.64 3.78 -21.52
C PHE A 8 7.87 3.01 -21.99
N ALA A 9 8.72 2.54 -21.06
CA ALA A 9 9.88 1.72 -21.37
C ALA A 9 9.49 0.38 -22.03
N LEU A 10 8.48 -0.32 -21.49
CA LEU A 10 7.97 -1.58 -22.05
C LEU A 10 7.31 -1.37 -23.42
N ARG A 11 6.61 -0.25 -23.61
CA ARG A 11 6.04 0.14 -24.91
C ARG A 11 7.13 0.41 -25.95
N ALA A 12 8.16 1.15 -25.56
CA ALA A 12 9.31 1.45 -26.41
C ALA A 12 10.05 0.17 -26.83
N GLU A 13 10.30 -0.73 -25.87
CA GLU A 13 10.95 -2.02 -26.14
C GLU A 13 10.17 -2.87 -27.15
N ARG A 14 8.84 -2.97 -27.01
CA ARG A 14 7.98 -3.68 -27.97
C ARG A 14 8.00 -3.08 -29.38
N ALA A 15 8.31 -1.79 -29.50
CA ALA A 15 8.49 -1.10 -30.77
C ALA A 15 9.94 -1.18 -31.32
N GLY A 16 10.83 -1.91 -30.64
CA GLY A 16 12.24 -2.05 -31.04
C GLY A 16 13.16 -0.93 -30.55
N TYR A 17 12.74 -0.14 -29.57
CA TYR A 17 13.53 0.95 -28.99
C TYR A 17 14.00 0.59 -27.57
N PRO A 18 15.27 0.20 -27.37
CA PRO A 18 15.79 -0.20 -26.07
C PRO A 18 15.98 0.98 -25.11
N THR A 19 15.92 0.71 -23.81
CA THR A 19 16.20 1.69 -22.75
C THR A 19 17.53 1.36 -22.06
N VAL A 20 18.36 2.37 -21.79
CA VAL A 20 19.64 2.21 -21.06
C VAL A 20 19.74 3.21 -19.91
N THR A 21 20.15 2.74 -18.74
CA THR A 21 20.60 3.60 -17.63
C THR A 21 22.12 3.69 -17.70
N VAL A 22 22.66 4.90 -17.91
CA VAL A 22 24.10 5.10 -18.15
C VAL A 22 24.82 5.47 -16.86
N PRO A 23 25.72 4.62 -16.34
CA PRO A 23 26.52 4.97 -15.17
C PRO A 23 27.37 6.21 -15.45
N GLY A 24 27.44 7.14 -14.49
CA GLY A 24 28.20 8.38 -14.60
C GLY A 24 27.43 9.55 -15.24
N ILE A 25 26.25 9.32 -15.81
CA ILE A 25 25.33 10.39 -16.22
C ILE A 25 24.19 10.44 -15.20
N ALA A 26 24.16 11.48 -14.38
CA ALA A 26 23.20 11.59 -13.28
C ALA A 26 22.77 13.04 -13.04
N ILE A 27 21.61 13.16 -12.40
CA ILE A 27 21.13 14.39 -11.75
C ILE A 27 20.89 14.08 -10.28
N TRP A 28 20.86 15.11 -9.43
CA TRP A 28 20.40 14.96 -8.06
C TRP A 28 18.87 14.98 -8.02
N HIS A 29 18.29 13.95 -7.38
CA HIS A 29 16.86 13.84 -7.15
C HIS A 29 16.62 13.19 -5.78
N MET A 30 15.55 13.58 -5.09
CA MET A 30 15.19 12.97 -3.80
C MET A 30 14.96 11.47 -3.94
N ALA A 31 15.68 10.69 -3.13
CA ALA A 31 15.53 9.24 -3.05
C ALA A 31 14.27 8.81 -2.27
N TRP A 32 14.06 7.50 -2.16
CA TRP A 32 12.96 6.90 -1.39
C TRP A 32 13.21 6.82 0.11
N SER A 33 14.43 7.11 0.59
CA SER A 33 14.80 6.97 2.01
C SER A 33 13.90 7.78 2.94
N ASP A 34 13.33 8.87 2.43
CA ASP A 34 12.55 9.85 3.19
C ASP A 34 11.05 9.77 2.83
N LYS A 35 10.59 8.65 2.23
CA LYS A 35 9.21 8.50 1.72
C LYS A 35 8.51 7.26 2.29
N ASP A 36 7.25 7.42 2.65
CA ASP A 36 6.31 6.34 3.05
C ASP A 36 5.46 5.83 1.86
N ASP A 37 5.99 5.85 0.64
CA ASP A 37 5.19 5.63 -0.57
C ASP A 37 4.60 4.21 -0.72
N ALA A 38 5.10 3.26 0.07
CA ALA A 38 4.58 1.90 0.17
C ALA A 38 3.38 1.75 1.12
N ILE A 39 3.07 2.76 1.95
CA ILE A 39 2.00 2.71 2.97
C ILE A 39 1.06 3.92 2.94
N ASP A 40 1.49 5.04 2.38
CA ASP A 40 0.67 6.25 2.25
C ASP A 40 -0.32 6.16 1.06
N TRP A 41 -0.90 7.29 0.68
CA TRP A 41 -1.83 7.40 -0.45
C TRP A 41 -1.26 6.89 -1.79
N GLN A 42 0.07 6.85 -1.94
CA GLN A 42 0.73 6.32 -3.14
C GLN A 42 0.59 4.81 -3.26
N ALA A 43 0.33 4.07 -2.16
CA ALA A 43 0.12 2.63 -2.19
C ALA A 43 -1.07 2.23 -3.09
N TYR A 44 -2.11 3.07 -3.15
CA TYR A 44 -3.22 2.92 -4.10
C TYR A 44 -2.72 2.95 -5.55
N PHE A 45 -1.92 3.96 -5.91
CA PHE A 45 -1.41 4.13 -7.27
C PHE A 45 -0.39 3.05 -7.63
N HIS A 46 0.46 2.64 -6.67
CA HIS A 46 1.39 1.53 -6.84
C HIS A 46 0.67 0.24 -7.21
N LEU A 47 -0.42 -0.11 -6.52
CA LEU A 47 -1.15 -1.35 -6.80
C LEU A 47 -2.00 -1.23 -8.06
N ARG A 48 -2.83 -0.19 -8.18
CA ARG A 48 -3.72 0.00 -9.33
C ARG A 48 -2.94 0.02 -10.63
N ASN A 49 -1.89 0.85 -10.72
CA ASN A 49 -1.14 1.00 -11.95
C ASN A 49 -0.26 -0.23 -12.24
N ARG A 50 0.22 -0.96 -11.21
CA ARG A 50 0.85 -2.28 -11.40
C ARG A 50 -0.10 -3.24 -12.10
N LEU A 51 -1.37 -3.28 -11.70
CA LEU A 51 -2.37 -4.16 -12.31
C LEU A 51 -2.69 -3.72 -13.74
N VAL A 52 -2.81 -2.41 -14.01
CA VAL A 52 -2.98 -1.86 -15.37
C VAL A 52 -1.82 -2.29 -16.27
N VAL A 53 -0.58 -2.01 -15.88
CA VAL A 53 0.61 -2.39 -16.68
C VAL A 53 0.73 -3.90 -16.81
N ALA A 54 0.49 -4.67 -15.74
CA ALA A 54 0.49 -6.13 -15.82
C ALA A 54 -0.55 -6.65 -16.83
N SER A 55 -1.74 -6.05 -16.88
CA SER A 55 -2.78 -6.44 -17.84
C SER A 55 -2.39 -6.19 -19.30
N ILE A 56 -1.58 -5.16 -19.58
CA ILE A 56 -1.13 -4.86 -20.94
C ILE A 56 0.07 -5.73 -21.34
N TYR A 57 1.02 -5.96 -20.42
CA TYR A 57 2.34 -6.50 -20.74
C TYR A 57 2.62 -7.93 -20.27
N THR A 58 1.85 -8.48 -19.33
CA THR A 58 2.05 -9.85 -18.84
C THR A 58 1.20 -10.83 -19.64
N ASP A 59 1.84 -11.85 -20.21
CA ASP A 59 1.18 -13.02 -20.78
C ASP A 59 1.20 -14.18 -19.77
N GLY A 60 0.17 -15.03 -19.78
CA GLY A 60 0.07 -16.19 -18.88
C GLY A 60 -0.43 -15.85 -17.47
N SER A 61 -0.08 -16.71 -16.50
CA SER A 61 -0.61 -16.65 -15.12
C SER A 61 -0.11 -15.42 -14.34
N ILE A 62 -1.00 -14.83 -13.54
CA ILE A 62 -0.70 -13.76 -12.59
C ILE A 62 -0.53 -14.26 -11.14
N ASP A 63 -0.41 -15.56 -10.91
CA ASP A 63 -0.34 -16.14 -9.55
C ASP A 63 0.76 -15.54 -8.68
N GLY A 64 1.91 -15.20 -9.29
CA GLY A 64 3.01 -14.53 -8.59
C GLY A 64 2.62 -13.14 -8.08
N ILE A 65 1.86 -12.38 -8.86
CA ILE A 65 1.34 -11.06 -8.48
C ILE A 65 0.34 -11.22 -7.33
N LEU A 66 -0.61 -12.15 -7.46
CA LEU A 66 -1.63 -12.41 -6.43
C LEU A 66 -1.00 -12.87 -5.10
N LYS A 67 -0.02 -13.77 -5.15
CA LYS A 67 0.72 -14.23 -3.96
C LYS A 67 1.52 -13.08 -3.32
N SER A 68 2.14 -12.24 -4.14
CA SER A 68 2.86 -11.04 -3.68
C SER A 68 1.91 -10.06 -2.98
N MET A 69 0.72 -9.82 -3.54
CA MET A 69 -0.32 -8.98 -2.95
C MET A 69 -0.82 -9.55 -1.62
N ALA A 70 -1.20 -10.83 -1.58
CA ALA A 70 -1.68 -11.47 -0.35
C ALA A 70 -0.67 -11.40 0.80
N LYS A 71 0.62 -11.60 0.50
CA LYS A 71 1.71 -11.44 1.48
C LYS A 71 1.84 -9.99 1.96
N ALA A 72 1.72 -9.02 1.07
CA ALA A 72 1.77 -7.61 1.43
C ALA A 72 0.56 -7.20 2.31
N THR A 73 -0.67 -7.60 1.94
CA THR A 73 -1.88 -7.38 2.74
C THR A 73 -1.73 -7.94 4.15
N ALA A 74 -1.28 -9.20 4.28
CA ALA A 74 -1.05 -9.81 5.59
C ALA A 74 -0.03 -9.03 6.43
N LYS A 75 1.06 -8.54 5.80
CA LYS A 75 2.04 -7.68 6.46
C LYS A 75 1.41 -6.37 6.93
N HIS A 76 0.65 -5.67 6.08
CA HIS A 76 0.01 -4.40 6.43
C HIS A 76 -0.97 -4.56 7.59
N LEU A 77 -1.80 -5.61 7.57
CA LEU A 77 -2.71 -5.92 8.68
C LEU A 77 -1.95 -6.18 10.00
N LEU A 78 -0.85 -6.94 9.96
CA LEU A 78 0.01 -7.17 11.13
C LEU A 78 0.75 -5.92 11.59
N CYS A 79 1.03 -4.97 10.69
CA CYS A 79 1.65 -3.69 10.99
C CYS A 79 0.63 -2.61 11.39
N LEU A 80 -0.66 -2.95 11.51
CA LEU A 80 -1.73 -2.01 11.84
C LEU A 80 -1.87 -0.87 10.80
N GLU A 81 -1.53 -1.16 9.55
CA GLU A 81 -1.61 -0.25 8.39
C GLU A 81 -2.97 -0.43 7.67
N TYR A 82 -4.05 -0.20 8.40
CA TYR A 82 -5.41 -0.49 7.95
C TYR A 82 -5.87 0.44 6.82
N SER A 83 -5.47 1.71 6.87
CA SER A 83 -5.74 2.65 5.78
C SER A 83 -5.12 2.20 4.45
N THR A 84 -3.91 1.62 4.50
CA THR A 84 -3.19 1.10 3.33
C THR A 84 -3.96 -0.05 2.69
N VAL A 85 -4.47 -1.00 3.48
CA VAL A 85 -5.28 -2.12 2.97
C VAL A 85 -6.59 -1.62 2.36
N ALA A 86 -7.25 -0.66 3.01
CA ALA A 86 -8.50 -0.09 2.49
C ALA A 86 -8.32 0.56 1.11
N ILE A 87 -7.27 1.37 0.93
CA ILE A 87 -6.99 1.99 -0.36
C ILE A 87 -6.42 0.99 -1.39
N GLN A 88 -5.77 -0.10 -0.95
CA GLN A 88 -5.38 -1.19 -1.86
C GLN A 88 -6.62 -1.97 -2.35
N ASN A 89 -7.62 -2.18 -1.49
CA ASN A 89 -8.91 -2.74 -1.90
C ASN A 89 -9.58 -1.82 -2.95
N GLU A 90 -9.59 -0.51 -2.71
CA GLU A 90 -10.10 0.45 -3.68
C GLU A 90 -9.31 0.46 -5.00
N ALA A 91 -7.98 0.29 -4.95
CA ALA A 91 -7.15 0.16 -6.14
C ALA A 91 -7.52 -1.06 -7.00
N ILE A 92 -7.87 -2.19 -6.38
CA ILE A 92 -8.35 -3.38 -7.10
C ILE A 92 -9.71 -3.10 -7.74
N ARG A 93 -10.64 -2.46 -7.02
CA ARG A 93 -11.95 -2.08 -7.57
C ARG A 93 -11.83 -1.16 -8.77
N ASP A 94 -11.03 -0.10 -8.66
CA ASP A 94 -10.84 0.86 -9.75
C ASP A 94 -10.15 0.20 -10.97
N PHE A 95 -9.23 -0.75 -10.76
CA PHE A 95 -8.68 -1.55 -11.85
C PHE A 95 -9.76 -2.42 -12.53
N LEU A 96 -10.57 -3.14 -11.74
CA LEU A 96 -11.64 -4.00 -12.23
C LEU A 96 -12.75 -3.21 -12.93
N ALA A 97 -12.95 -1.94 -12.62
CA ALA A 97 -13.90 -1.08 -13.31
C ALA A 97 -13.49 -0.73 -14.76
N GLY A 98 -12.25 -1.02 -15.18
CA GLY A 98 -11.82 -0.95 -16.58
C GLY A 98 -11.10 0.35 -16.99
N PRO A 99 -10.54 0.39 -18.22
CA PRO A 99 -9.69 1.48 -18.71
C PRO A 99 -10.41 2.84 -18.80
N ASP A 100 -11.68 2.86 -19.20
CA ASP A 100 -12.47 4.10 -19.28
C ASP A 100 -12.68 4.72 -17.89
N HIS A 101 -12.91 3.87 -16.89
CA HIS A 101 -13.00 4.30 -15.49
C HIS A 101 -11.67 4.85 -14.98
N ILE A 102 -10.55 4.17 -15.27
CA ILE A 102 -9.21 4.67 -14.90
C ILE A 102 -8.96 6.08 -15.46
N ARG A 103 -9.40 6.35 -16.69
CA ARG A 103 -9.32 7.68 -17.30
C ARG A 103 -10.23 8.68 -16.59
N SER A 104 -11.48 8.33 -16.33
CA SER A 104 -12.47 9.24 -15.74
C SER A 104 -12.09 9.69 -14.32
N ILE A 105 -11.38 8.85 -13.57
CA ILE A 105 -10.94 9.15 -12.20
C ILE A 105 -9.58 9.86 -12.12
N LEU A 106 -8.91 10.16 -13.23
CA LEU A 106 -7.60 10.82 -13.22
C LEU A 106 -7.56 12.11 -12.36
N PRO A 107 -8.54 13.03 -12.44
CA PRO A 107 -8.53 14.24 -11.60
C PRO A 107 -9.01 14.01 -10.16
N THR A 108 -9.74 12.93 -9.87
CA THR A 108 -10.46 12.74 -8.59
C THR A 108 -9.87 11.65 -7.69
N ALA A 109 -9.07 10.72 -8.23
CA ALA A 109 -8.56 9.56 -7.50
C ALA A 109 -7.78 9.94 -6.23
N LEU A 110 -6.94 10.98 -6.30
CA LEU A 110 -6.17 11.44 -5.14
C LEU A 110 -7.09 11.94 -4.01
N GLY A 111 -8.12 12.72 -4.35
CA GLY A 111 -9.10 13.23 -3.39
C GLY A 111 -9.90 12.11 -2.72
N LYS A 112 -10.34 11.12 -3.51
CA LYS A 112 -11.03 9.92 -3.04
C LYS A 112 -10.16 9.12 -2.04
N VAL A 113 -8.91 8.83 -2.41
CA VAL A 113 -7.96 8.10 -1.57
C VAL A 113 -7.67 8.86 -0.27
N ALA A 114 -7.45 10.17 -0.34
CA ALA A 114 -7.29 11.00 0.84
C ALA A 114 -8.53 10.98 1.75
N GLY A 115 -9.73 10.99 1.17
CA GLY A 115 -11.00 10.88 1.90
C GLY A 115 -11.14 9.56 2.65
N ILE A 116 -10.80 8.43 2.02
CA ILE A 116 -10.78 7.12 2.68
C ILE A 116 -9.81 7.13 3.86
N ARG A 117 -8.56 7.57 3.63
CA ARG A 117 -7.50 7.54 4.64
C ARG A 117 -7.83 8.35 5.89
N LYS A 118 -8.56 9.46 5.78
CA LYS A 118 -8.98 10.28 6.94
C LYS A 118 -9.83 9.53 7.97
N GLN A 119 -10.43 8.40 7.59
CA GLN A 119 -11.26 7.57 8.48
C GLN A 119 -10.43 6.60 9.34
N TYR A 120 -9.11 6.59 9.18
CA TYR A 120 -8.21 5.64 9.81
C TYR A 120 -7.14 6.34 10.65
N PRO A 121 -7.01 6.03 11.96
CA PRO A 121 -6.00 6.61 12.84
C PRO A 121 -4.56 6.42 12.34
N ASP A 122 -4.26 5.30 11.66
CA ASP A 122 -2.94 5.01 11.11
C ASP A 122 -2.54 5.92 9.93
N ALA A 123 -3.44 6.79 9.47
CA ALA A 123 -3.21 7.75 8.40
C ALA A 123 -3.37 9.22 8.80
N VAL A 124 -3.79 9.50 10.03
CA VAL A 124 -3.91 10.86 10.56
C VAL A 124 -2.59 11.24 11.23
N VAL A 125 -1.84 12.14 10.59
CA VAL A 125 -0.55 12.61 11.10
C VAL A 125 -0.79 13.65 12.19
N LEU A 126 -0.25 13.37 13.38
CA LEU A 126 -0.13 14.30 14.49
C LEU A 126 1.25 14.97 14.44
N PRO A 127 1.37 16.25 14.81
CA PRO A 127 2.64 16.95 14.86
C PRO A 127 3.69 16.26 15.75
N SER A 128 3.28 15.75 16.90
CA SER A 128 4.19 15.10 17.86
C SER A 128 3.52 13.98 18.63
N ALA A 129 4.32 13.00 19.08
CA ALA A 129 3.86 12.00 20.06
C ALA A 129 3.45 12.63 21.40
N THR A 130 3.94 13.83 21.71
CA THR A 130 3.57 14.58 22.92
C THR A 130 2.17 15.18 22.86
N ASP A 131 1.53 15.17 21.70
CA ASP A 131 0.12 15.58 21.55
C ASP A 131 -0.84 14.48 22.05
N LEU A 132 -0.29 13.31 22.39
CA LEU A 132 -0.98 12.18 23.02
C LEU A 132 -0.51 11.99 24.47
N PRO A 133 -1.29 11.28 25.31
CA PRO A 133 -0.84 10.91 26.65
C PRO A 133 0.51 10.18 26.65
N ILE A 134 1.27 10.37 27.73
CA ILE A 134 2.54 9.67 27.96
C ILE A 134 2.30 8.16 27.86
N THR A 135 3.21 7.46 27.20
CA THR A 135 3.04 6.03 26.93
C THR A 135 3.01 5.20 28.21
N THR A 136 2.30 4.08 28.21
CA THR A 136 2.31 3.15 29.37
C THR A 136 3.66 2.45 29.53
N GLY A 137 4.47 2.38 28.47
CA GLY A 137 5.79 1.74 28.46
C GLY A 137 5.74 0.21 28.34
N GLU A 138 4.55 -0.40 28.35
CA GLU A 138 4.33 -1.85 28.34
C GLU A 138 4.91 -2.55 27.09
N ALA A 139 5.01 -1.82 25.97
CA ALA A 139 5.46 -2.37 24.69
C ALA A 139 6.84 -1.87 24.24
N THR A 140 7.57 -1.09 25.05
CA THR A 140 8.87 -0.52 24.65
C THR A 140 9.87 -1.61 24.28
N ALA A 141 9.93 -2.69 25.06
CA ALA A 141 10.86 -3.81 24.81
C ALA A 141 10.55 -4.61 23.52
N LEU A 142 9.36 -4.44 22.93
CA LEU A 142 8.96 -5.11 21.70
C LEU A 142 9.54 -4.43 20.44
N GLY A 143 9.86 -3.13 20.51
CA GLY A 143 10.40 -2.37 19.39
C GLY A 143 11.88 -2.67 19.08
N VAL A 144 12.65 -3.09 20.08
CA VAL A 144 14.13 -3.11 20.02
C VAL A 144 14.76 -4.46 19.63
N ASN A 145 14.02 -5.56 19.70
CA ASN A 145 14.58 -6.92 19.53
C ASN A 145 14.13 -7.58 18.22
N GLU A 146 14.96 -7.48 17.18
CA GLU A 146 14.71 -8.20 15.92
C GLU A 146 14.84 -9.73 16.11
N PRO A 147 13.83 -10.54 15.70
CA PRO A 147 13.92 -11.99 15.79
C PRO A 147 14.93 -12.57 14.80
N LYS A 148 16.08 -13.03 15.31
CA LYS A 148 17.15 -13.69 14.55
C LYS A 148 16.95 -15.21 14.49
N GLY A 149 17.10 -15.79 13.29
CA GLY A 149 16.94 -17.23 13.06
C GLY A 149 15.48 -17.69 12.91
N ALA A 150 15.29 -18.93 12.43
CA ALA A 150 13.96 -19.45 12.09
C ALA A 150 13.04 -19.60 13.31
N LEU A 151 13.54 -20.17 14.41
CA LEU A 151 12.74 -20.41 15.62
C LEU A 151 12.21 -19.10 16.23
N ALA A 152 13.04 -18.06 16.30
CA ALA A 152 12.63 -16.75 16.83
C ALA A 152 11.55 -16.10 15.95
N LYS A 153 11.70 -16.19 14.62
CA LYS A 153 10.69 -15.67 13.67
C LYS A 153 9.35 -16.39 13.81
N VAL A 154 9.35 -17.71 13.97
CA VAL A 154 8.13 -18.49 14.21
C VAL A 154 7.48 -18.10 15.54
N LYS A 155 8.25 -17.95 16.62
CA LYS A 155 7.73 -17.49 17.92
C LYS A 155 7.12 -16.08 17.83
N ALA A 156 7.79 -15.15 17.15
CA ALA A 156 7.29 -13.79 16.95
C ALA A 156 5.99 -13.78 16.14
N LEU A 157 5.91 -14.58 15.07
CA LEU A 157 4.70 -14.72 14.27
C LEU A 157 3.56 -15.34 15.06
N ALA A 158 3.82 -16.41 15.82
CA ALA A 158 2.80 -17.03 16.67
C ALA A 158 2.27 -16.04 17.71
N ALA A 159 3.15 -15.27 18.36
CA ALA A 159 2.74 -14.22 19.30
C ALA A 159 1.87 -13.14 18.63
N ALA A 160 2.24 -12.70 17.42
CA ALA A 160 1.46 -11.72 16.68
C ALA A 160 0.08 -12.27 16.28
N VAL A 161 0.00 -13.52 15.83
CA VAL A 161 -1.28 -14.17 15.48
C VAL A 161 -2.16 -14.32 16.71
N VAL A 162 -1.62 -14.79 17.84
CA VAL A 162 -2.37 -14.92 19.09
C VAL A 162 -2.90 -13.57 19.58
N ASN A 163 -2.09 -12.51 19.47
CA ASN A 163 -2.51 -11.16 19.85
C ASN A 163 -3.68 -10.67 18.97
N ASN A 164 -3.56 -10.82 17.64
CA ASN A 164 -4.59 -10.38 16.69
C ASN A 164 -5.86 -11.23 16.72
N ALA A 165 -5.82 -12.44 17.30
CA ALA A 165 -7.01 -13.27 17.50
C ALA A 165 -7.86 -12.84 18.72
N ARG A 166 -7.29 -12.06 19.65
CA ARG A 166 -7.97 -11.60 20.88
C ARG A 166 -8.53 -10.18 20.68
N PRO A 167 -9.55 -9.76 21.46
CA PRO A 167 -9.94 -8.36 21.53
C PRO A 167 -8.75 -7.44 21.90
N ALA A 168 -8.75 -6.20 21.42
CA ALA A 168 -7.81 -5.18 21.86
C ALA A 168 -8.24 -4.62 23.22
N ASP A 169 -7.27 -4.27 24.07
CA ASP A 169 -7.53 -3.46 25.25
C ASP A 169 -7.84 -2.02 24.81
N PRO A 170 -9.08 -1.52 25.03
CA PRO A 170 -9.49 -0.21 24.55
C PRO A 170 -8.71 0.94 25.19
N ARG A 171 -8.07 0.73 26.35
CA ARG A 171 -7.22 1.75 26.98
C ARG A 171 -6.09 2.17 26.04
N HIS A 172 -5.58 1.25 25.23
CA HIS A 172 -4.48 1.51 24.31
C HIS A 172 -4.87 2.24 23.02
N HIS A 173 -6.16 2.59 22.86
CA HIS A 173 -6.61 3.52 21.82
C HIS A 173 -6.62 4.98 22.29
N SER A 174 -6.49 5.21 23.60
CA SER A 174 -6.37 6.56 24.18
C SER A 174 -4.99 6.83 24.78
N VAL A 175 -4.31 5.81 25.31
CA VAL A 175 -2.96 5.91 25.87
C VAL A 175 -2.04 4.92 25.16
N PRO A 176 -1.08 5.39 24.32
CA PRO A 176 -0.21 4.50 23.55
C PRO A 176 0.66 3.62 24.46
N GLN A 177 0.94 2.39 24.03
CA GLN A 177 1.82 1.48 24.77
C GLN A 177 3.31 1.83 24.62
N ALA A 178 3.67 2.39 23.47
CA ALA A 178 5.01 2.81 23.13
C ALA A 178 4.99 3.82 21.97
N ASN A 179 6.12 4.48 21.76
CA ASN A 179 6.40 5.30 20.58
C ASN A 179 7.50 4.60 19.79
N TYR A 180 7.23 4.22 18.54
CA TYR A 180 8.20 3.53 17.69
C TYR A 180 8.73 4.44 16.58
N PRO A 181 10.07 4.54 16.43
CA PRO A 181 10.66 5.11 15.22
C PRO A 181 10.45 4.18 14.01
N PRO A 182 10.64 4.67 12.78
CA PRO A 182 10.34 3.90 11.57
C PRO A 182 11.15 2.60 11.45
N VAL A 183 12.34 2.53 12.07
CA VAL A 183 13.21 1.34 12.08
C VAL A 183 12.65 0.20 12.95
N GLU A 184 11.94 0.54 14.03
CA GLU A 184 11.37 -0.40 15.00
C GLU A 184 9.94 -0.81 14.64
N ALA A 185 9.26 -0.01 13.82
CA ALA A 185 7.93 -0.26 13.27
C ALA A 185 7.95 -1.42 12.25
N ARG A 186 8.03 -2.65 12.75
CA ARG A 186 8.09 -3.90 11.97
C ARG A 186 7.00 -4.87 12.43
N TRP A 187 6.63 -5.81 11.56
CA TRP A 187 5.53 -6.76 11.80
C TRP A 187 5.69 -7.58 13.10
N PHE A 188 6.93 -7.89 13.49
CA PHE A 188 7.22 -8.66 14.70
C PHE A 188 7.08 -7.84 16.00
N SER A 189 7.09 -6.50 15.90
CA SER A 189 6.84 -5.58 16.99
C SER A 189 5.35 -5.18 17.01
N LEU A 190 4.88 -4.63 15.88
CA LEU A 190 3.53 -4.08 15.71
C LEU A 190 2.41 -5.14 15.78
N GLY A 191 2.69 -6.38 15.39
CA GLY A 191 1.70 -7.45 15.48
C GLY A 191 1.35 -7.85 16.92
N ARG A 192 2.08 -7.33 17.92
CA ARG A 192 1.99 -7.74 19.34
C ARG A 192 1.53 -6.60 20.26
N VAL A 193 1.04 -5.50 19.69
CA VAL A 193 0.55 -4.33 20.42
C VAL A 193 -0.89 -4.02 20.04
N ASP A 194 -1.54 -3.21 20.86
CA ASP A 194 -2.93 -2.79 20.76
C ASP A 194 -3.04 -1.32 20.36
N GLY A 195 -2.07 -0.50 20.74
CA GLY A 195 -1.94 0.84 20.18
C GLY A 195 -0.59 1.49 20.48
N VAL A 196 0.02 2.06 19.45
CA VAL A 196 1.33 2.70 19.51
C VAL A 196 1.38 3.90 18.57
N THR A 197 2.25 4.86 18.87
CA THR A 197 2.61 5.88 17.88
C THR A 197 3.74 5.37 17.01
N VAL A 198 3.70 5.72 15.73
CA VAL A 198 4.77 5.42 14.77
C VAL A 198 5.16 6.71 14.08
N THR A 199 6.43 7.08 14.14
CA THR A 199 6.95 8.26 13.42
C THR A 199 6.86 8.04 11.92
N THR A 200 6.50 9.10 11.16
CA THR A 200 6.48 9.08 9.69
C THR A 200 7.92 8.97 9.15
N ALA A 201 8.11 8.41 7.94
CA ALA A 201 9.44 8.25 7.35
C ALA A 201 10.17 9.58 7.13
N ASP A 202 9.44 10.67 6.88
CA ASP A 202 10.01 12.02 6.74
C ASP A 202 10.37 12.67 8.10
N GLY A 203 10.04 12.00 9.22
CA GLY A 203 10.33 12.46 10.57
C GLY A 203 9.51 13.69 11.03
N ARG A 204 8.51 14.12 10.26
CA ARG A 204 7.76 15.36 10.53
C ARG A 204 6.55 15.20 11.43
N GLY A 205 6.20 13.97 11.80
CA GLY A 205 5.10 13.71 12.71
C GLY A 205 4.99 12.24 13.10
N VAL A 206 3.87 11.90 13.72
CA VAL A 206 3.55 10.52 14.12
C VAL A 206 2.13 10.17 13.71
N VAL A 207 1.86 8.87 13.50
CA VAL A 207 0.51 8.33 13.36
C VAL A 207 0.20 7.43 14.53
N TYR A 208 -1.05 7.42 15.00
CA TYR A 208 -1.49 6.53 16.08
C TYR A 208 -2.07 5.26 15.47
N ARG A 209 -1.27 4.19 15.44
CA ARG A 209 -1.72 2.88 14.96
C ARG A 209 -2.43 2.15 16.08
N GLN A 210 -3.63 1.66 15.80
CA GLN A 210 -4.53 1.06 16.78
C GLN A 210 -5.04 -0.27 16.26
N ARG A 211 -4.87 -1.33 17.05
CA ARG A 211 -5.35 -2.67 16.70
C ARG A 211 -6.85 -2.74 16.91
N ASP A 212 -7.53 -3.25 15.89
CA ASP A 212 -8.96 -3.49 15.90
C ASP A 212 -9.21 -4.80 15.15
N ARG A 213 -9.59 -5.83 15.90
CA ARG A 213 -9.76 -7.19 15.38
C ARG A 213 -10.85 -7.24 14.31
N ASP A 214 -11.97 -6.58 14.55
CA ASP A 214 -13.12 -6.66 13.66
C ASP A 214 -12.83 -5.90 12.36
N LYS A 215 -12.18 -4.73 12.46
CA LYS A 215 -11.69 -3.98 11.30
C LYS A 215 -10.65 -4.75 10.50
N MET A 216 -9.69 -5.40 11.18
CA MET A 216 -8.67 -6.24 10.53
C MET A 216 -9.32 -7.39 9.76
N LEU A 217 -10.28 -8.09 10.36
CA LEU A 217 -11.00 -9.20 9.73
C LEU A 217 -11.85 -8.72 8.55
N ALA A 218 -12.55 -7.60 8.69
CA ALA A 218 -13.36 -7.01 7.62
C ALA A 218 -12.50 -6.64 6.41
N LEU A 219 -11.40 -5.90 6.62
CA LEU A 219 -10.47 -5.51 5.55
C LEU A 219 -9.81 -6.73 4.88
N GLY A 220 -9.43 -7.74 5.68
CA GLY A 220 -8.86 -8.99 5.18
C GLY A 220 -9.85 -9.80 4.34
N ALA A 221 -11.09 -9.92 4.77
CA ALA A 221 -12.16 -10.61 4.05
C ALA A 221 -12.51 -9.89 2.73
N GLU A 222 -12.58 -8.56 2.77
CA GLU A 222 -12.76 -7.74 1.59
C GLU A 222 -11.60 -7.93 0.59
N SER A 223 -10.36 -7.86 1.07
CA SER A 223 -9.17 -8.06 0.24
C SER A 223 -9.15 -9.46 -0.39
N ALA A 224 -9.50 -10.50 0.37
CA ALA A 224 -9.61 -11.86 -0.16
C ALA A 224 -10.69 -12.00 -1.24
N THR A 225 -11.83 -11.35 -1.06
CA THR A 225 -12.92 -11.31 -2.04
C THR A 225 -12.47 -10.64 -3.33
N LEU A 226 -11.84 -9.46 -3.22
CA LEU A 226 -11.31 -8.71 -4.36
C LEU A 226 -10.18 -9.44 -5.07
N VAL A 227 -9.28 -10.13 -4.34
CA VAL A 227 -8.21 -10.95 -4.93
C VAL A 227 -8.78 -12.14 -5.69
N LYS A 228 -9.85 -12.75 -5.19
CA LYS A 228 -10.57 -13.81 -5.90
C LYS A 228 -11.21 -13.27 -7.18
N GLN A 229 -11.96 -12.17 -7.08
CA GLN A 229 -12.56 -11.52 -8.25
C GLN A 229 -11.51 -11.12 -9.28
N LEU A 230 -10.39 -10.55 -8.82
CA LEU A 230 -9.25 -10.21 -9.67
C LEU A 230 -8.72 -11.43 -10.42
N ARG A 231 -8.51 -12.57 -9.74
CA ARG A 231 -8.09 -13.82 -10.38
C ARG A 231 -9.06 -14.26 -11.47
N ASP A 232 -10.35 -14.22 -11.19
CA ASP A 232 -11.39 -14.73 -12.07
C ASP A 232 -11.60 -13.81 -13.29
N GLU A 233 -11.48 -12.49 -13.12
CA GLU A 233 -11.74 -11.50 -14.17
C GLU A 233 -10.49 -11.01 -14.92
N PHE A 234 -9.27 -11.36 -14.47
CA PHE A 234 -8.04 -10.77 -15.01
C PHE A 234 -7.88 -10.98 -16.52
N GLU A 235 -8.22 -12.16 -17.04
CA GLU A 235 -8.13 -12.43 -18.48
C GLU A 235 -9.11 -11.55 -19.29
N SER A 236 -10.27 -11.23 -18.73
CA SER A 236 -11.20 -10.28 -19.35
C SER A 236 -10.62 -8.87 -19.32
N LYS A 237 -10.11 -8.44 -18.17
CA LYS A 237 -9.49 -7.11 -18.03
C LYS A 237 -8.26 -6.96 -18.92
N ARG A 238 -7.43 -8.00 -19.06
CA ARG A 238 -6.32 -8.05 -20.01
C ARG A 238 -6.78 -7.71 -21.43
N ARG A 239 -7.85 -8.33 -21.92
CA ARG A 239 -8.39 -8.03 -23.26
C ARG A 239 -8.89 -6.60 -23.37
N GLU A 240 -9.63 -6.14 -22.36
CA GLU A 240 -10.20 -4.79 -22.33
C GLU A 240 -9.12 -3.69 -22.31
N TYR A 241 -8.13 -3.80 -21.42
CA TYR A 241 -7.01 -2.84 -21.35
C TYR A 241 -6.13 -2.88 -22.59
N ARG A 242 -5.88 -4.07 -23.19
CA ARG A 242 -5.12 -4.17 -24.45
C ARG A 242 -5.89 -3.56 -25.61
N ALA A 243 -7.21 -3.77 -25.70
CA ALA A 243 -8.04 -3.18 -26.73
C ALA A 243 -8.11 -1.64 -26.62
N ALA A 244 -8.08 -1.11 -25.40
CA ALA A 244 -8.08 0.33 -25.15
C ALA A 244 -6.68 0.97 -25.24
N HIS A 245 -5.60 0.19 -25.34
CA HIS A 245 -4.23 0.69 -25.14
C HIS A 245 -3.85 1.79 -26.14
N ASP A 246 -4.19 1.62 -27.42
CA ASP A 246 -3.91 2.62 -28.45
C ASP A 246 -4.59 3.96 -28.15
N ASP A 247 -5.85 3.95 -27.67
CA ASP A 247 -6.53 5.18 -27.25
C ASP A 247 -5.90 5.76 -25.96
N LEU A 248 -5.57 4.91 -24.98
CA LEU A 248 -4.93 5.30 -23.70
C LEU A 248 -3.65 6.10 -23.89
N VAL A 249 -2.93 5.86 -24.99
CA VAL A 249 -1.64 6.50 -25.27
C VAL A 249 -1.68 7.48 -26.44
N SER A 250 -2.84 7.68 -27.07
CA SER A 250 -3.00 8.59 -28.22
C SER A 250 -2.96 10.06 -27.81
N LYS A 251 -2.50 10.92 -28.71
CA LYS A 251 -2.46 12.38 -28.48
C LYS A 251 -3.88 12.93 -28.39
N GLU A 252 -4.76 12.46 -29.24
CA GLU A 252 -6.17 12.84 -29.35
C GLU A 252 -6.90 12.59 -28.04
N SER A 253 -6.64 11.43 -27.41
CA SER A 253 -7.28 11.09 -26.13
C SER A 253 -6.72 11.89 -24.96
N TRP A 254 -5.44 12.24 -24.97
CA TRP A 254 -4.86 13.15 -23.98
C TRP A 254 -5.29 14.61 -24.18
N ALA A 255 -5.53 15.06 -25.42
CA ALA A 255 -6.06 16.40 -25.68
C ALA A 255 -7.41 16.62 -24.99
N ARG A 256 -8.31 15.64 -25.05
CA ARG A 256 -9.59 15.65 -24.32
C ARG A 256 -9.42 15.70 -22.80
N VAL A 257 -8.43 14.99 -22.26
CA VAL A 257 -8.14 14.99 -20.82
C VAL A 257 -7.65 16.36 -20.36
N PHE A 258 -6.85 17.04 -21.17
CA PHE A 258 -6.33 18.37 -20.87
C PHE A 258 -7.27 19.51 -21.28
N GLY A 259 -8.35 19.22 -22.01
CA GLY A 259 -9.29 20.22 -22.53
C GLY A 259 -8.62 21.16 -23.55
N ILE A 260 -7.82 20.59 -24.45
CA ILE A 260 -7.05 21.32 -25.49
C ILE A 260 -7.40 20.85 -26.91
N ASP A 261 -8.54 20.20 -27.06
CA ASP A 261 -9.16 19.76 -28.31
C ASP A 261 -9.86 20.89 -29.08
#